data_AF-A0A3R6UY57-F1
#
_entry.id   AF-A0A3R6UY57-F1
#
_cell.length_a   1.000
_cell.length_b   1.000
_cell.length_c   1.000
_cell.angle_alpha   90.00
_cell.angle_beta   90.00
_cell.angle_gamma   90.00
#
_symmetry.space_group_name_H-M   'P 1'
#
loop_
_entity.id
_entity.type
_entity.pdbx_description
1 polymer ?
#
loop_
_entity_poly.entity_id
_entity_poly.type
_entity_poly.pdbx_seq_one_letter_code
_entity_poly.pdbx_strand_id
1 'polypeptide(L)'
;MREDRAFEEKDFYQMYQDEMDCIIPCTEDEMEELSEELLSGNERAKKRLIEGCLAMAAELSEEYRDRGLPAGDLVQEANMALLLLVSEYEGGNFRAQAEERIREALETALDIQDTEQKIEEEMLARVNVLKDISAQMAEELGREATVEELAARMKMTVEEIKDIMKLTLDAMSVSGE
;
A
#
# COMPACT_ATOMS: atom_id res chain seq x y z
N MET A 1 17.50 8.62 2.46
CA MET A 1 16.59 7.46 2.24
C MET A 1 15.09 7.80 2.20
N ARG A 2 14.43 8.32 3.26
CA ARG A 2 13.00 8.74 3.11
C ARG A 2 12.82 9.92 2.14
N GLU A 3 13.75 10.86 2.13
CA GLU A 3 13.71 12.03 1.23
C GLU A 3 14.04 11.67 -0.23
N ASP A 4 14.97 10.73 -0.48
CA ASP A 4 15.33 10.31 -1.85
C ASP A 4 14.20 9.49 -2.50
N ARG A 5 13.54 8.61 -1.73
CA ARG A 5 12.40 7.82 -2.21
C ARG A 5 11.20 8.70 -2.53
N ALA A 6 10.94 9.71 -1.69
CA ALA A 6 9.87 10.68 -1.92
C ALA A 6 10.15 11.59 -3.14
N PHE A 7 11.42 11.81 -3.50
CA PHE A 7 11.80 12.56 -4.70
C PHE A 7 11.58 11.73 -5.98
N GLU A 8 11.99 10.45 -5.99
CA GLU A 8 11.74 9.55 -7.12
C GLU A 8 10.24 9.30 -7.34
N GLU A 9 9.48 9.04 -6.27
CA GLU A 9 8.04 8.78 -6.35
C GLU A 9 7.25 9.98 -6.90
N LYS A 10 7.66 11.20 -6.51
CA LYS A 10 7.09 12.44 -7.04
C LYS A 10 7.37 12.62 -8.54
N ASP A 11 8.52 12.14 -9.03
CA ASP A 11 8.88 12.16 -10.45
C ASP A 11 7.99 11.18 -11.24
N PHE A 12 7.81 9.95 -10.75
CA PHE A 12 6.96 8.95 -11.41
C PHE A 12 5.48 9.32 -11.43
N TYR A 13 4.94 9.84 -10.32
CA TYR A 13 3.55 10.26 -10.27
C TYR A 13 3.27 11.46 -11.19
N GLN A 14 4.23 12.38 -11.31
CA GLN A 14 4.12 13.50 -12.24
C GLN A 14 4.16 13.01 -13.70
N MET A 15 5.06 12.09 -14.04
CA MET A 15 5.08 11.46 -15.37
C MET A 15 3.74 10.81 -15.71
N TYR A 16 3.14 10.10 -14.74
CA TYR A 16 1.81 9.51 -14.92
C TYR A 16 0.74 10.56 -15.19
N GLN A 17 0.71 11.67 -14.43
CA GLN A 17 -0.23 12.77 -14.68
C GLN A 17 -0.04 13.38 -16.08
N ASP A 18 1.20 13.60 -16.50
CA ASP A 18 1.51 14.15 -17.82
C ASP A 18 1.06 13.20 -18.96
N GLU A 19 1.17 11.89 -18.76
CA GLU A 19 0.64 10.89 -19.70
C GLU A 19 -0.90 10.89 -19.70
N MET A 20 -1.54 11.02 -18.54
CA MET A 20 -2.99 11.08 -18.42
C MET A 20 -3.60 12.29 -19.14
N ASP A 21 -2.94 13.44 -19.10
CA ASP A 21 -3.39 14.66 -19.80
C ASP A 21 -3.52 14.45 -21.32
N CYS A 22 -2.84 13.45 -21.88
CA CYS A 22 -2.92 13.09 -23.29
C CYS A 22 -4.09 12.14 -23.61
N ILE A 23 -4.77 11.58 -22.61
CA ILE A 23 -5.83 10.60 -22.76
C ILE A 23 -7.20 11.29 -22.68
N ILE A 24 -8.05 11.04 -23.66
CA ILE A 24 -9.41 11.60 -23.68
C ILE A 24 -10.28 10.75 -22.72
N PRO A 25 -10.87 11.35 -21.66
CA PRO A 25 -11.78 10.63 -20.78
C PRO A 25 -12.99 10.10 -21.54
N CYS A 26 -13.51 8.93 -21.16
CA CYS A 26 -14.76 8.44 -21.73
C CYS A 26 -15.93 9.29 -21.23
N THR A 27 -16.87 9.56 -22.12
CA THR A 27 -18.20 10.04 -21.72
C THR A 27 -19.03 8.88 -21.16
N GLU A 28 -20.10 9.19 -20.45
CA GLU A 28 -20.98 8.15 -19.88
C GLU A 28 -21.61 7.28 -20.99
N ASP A 29 -22.11 7.91 -22.06
CA ASP A 29 -22.63 7.22 -23.25
C ASP A 29 -21.56 6.33 -23.90
N GLU A 30 -20.33 6.82 -24.02
CA GLU A 30 -19.21 6.05 -24.57
C GLU A 30 -18.83 4.86 -23.68
N MET A 31 -18.89 5.01 -22.35
CA MET A 31 -18.65 3.89 -21.42
C MET A 31 -19.70 2.79 -21.60
N GLU A 32 -20.97 3.16 -21.76
CA GLU A 32 -22.05 2.19 -22.01
C GLU A 32 -21.79 1.41 -23.31
N GLU A 33 -21.57 2.11 -24.42
CA GLU A 33 -21.28 1.50 -25.73
C GLU A 33 -20.06 0.57 -25.67
N LEU A 34 -18.94 1.03 -25.09
CA LEU A 34 -17.72 0.25 -24.98
C LEU A 34 -17.89 -0.97 -24.06
N SER A 35 -18.71 -0.85 -23.01
CA SER A 35 -18.98 -1.98 -22.09
C SER A 35 -19.82 -3.07 -22.76
N GLU A 36 -20.73 -2.71 -23.67
CA GLU A 36 -21.46 -3.69 -24.49
C GLU A 36 -20.52 -4.38 -25.50
N GLU A 37 -19.64 -3.61 -26.14
CA GLU A 37 -18.63 -4.17 -27.05
C GLU A 37 -17.62 -5.07 -26.32
N LEU A 38 -17.29 -4.76 -25.07
CA LEU A 38 -16.46 -5.60 -24.20
C LEU A 38 -17.06 -6.99 -24.02
N LEU A 39 -18.38 -7.10 -23.81
CA LEU A 39 -19.09 -8.38 -23.71
C LEU A 39 -19.05 -9.19 -25.01
N SER A 40 -18.91 -8.52 -26.15
CA SER A 40 -18.71 -9.17 -27.45
C SER A 40 -17.27 -9.66 -27.68
N GLY A 41 -16.35 -9.41 -26.74
CA GLY A 41 -14.93 -9.77 -26.83
C GLY A 41 -14.12 -8.79 -27.69
N ASN A 42 -14.56 -7.54 -27.86
CA ASN A 42 -13.81 -6.55 -28.60
C ASN A 42 -12.62 -6.01 -27.79
N GLU A 43 -11.42 -6.51 -28.08
CA GLU A 43 -10.17 -6.07 -27.43
C GLU A 43 -9.88 -4.57 -27.61
N ARG A 44 -10.33 -3.94 -28.70
CA ARG A 44 -10.17 -2.49 -28.88
C ARG A 44 -11.07 -1.72 -27.93
N ALA A 45 -12.31 -2.19 -27.73
CA ALA A 45 -13.23 -1.60 -26.78
C ALA A 45 -12.71 -1.75 -25.36
N LYS A 46 -12.20 -2.93 -25.00
CA LYS A 46 -11.53 -3.19 -23.72
C LYS A 46 -10.43 -2.17 -23.43
N LYS A 47 -9.49 -1.99 -24.37
CA LYS A 47 -8.38 -1.06 -24.21
C LYS A 47 -8.87 0.39 -24.07
N ARG A 48 -9.78 0.83 -24.95
CA ARG A 48 -10.34 2.19 -24.92
C ARG A 48 -11.09 2.47 -23.62
N LEU A 49 -11.87 1.50 -23.13
CA LEU A 49 -12.62 1.60 -21.89
C LEU A 49 -11.70 1.75 -20.68
N ILE A 50 -10.62 0.96 -20.60
CA ILE A 50 -9.61 1.10 -19.55
C ILE A 50 -8.99 2.49 -19.60
N GLU A 51 -8.43 2.88 -20.75
CA GLU A 51 -7.73 4.16 -20.92
C GLU A 51 -8.64 5.36 -20.61
N GLY A 52 -9.87 5.36 -21.11
CA GLY A 52 -10.81 6.47 -20.90
C GLY A 52 -11.39 6.55 -19.49
N CYS A 53 -11.27 5.48 -18.69
CA CYS A 53 -11.70 5.48 -17.28
C CYS A 53 -10.57 5.79 -16.30
N LEU A 54 -9.31 5.91 -16.74
CA LEU A 54 -8.18 6.26 -15.86
C LEU A 54 -8.40 7.61 -15.16
N ALA A 55 -8.95 8.61 -15.85
CA ALA A 55 -9.25 9.92 -15.28
C ALA A 55 -10.26 9.84 -14.12
N MET A 56 -11.31 9.04 -14.29
CA MET A 56 -12.30 8.79 -13.24
C MET A 56 -11.66 8.05 -12.04
N ALA A 57 -10.81 7.05 -12.31
CA ALA A 57 -10.11 6.33 -11.24
C ALA A 57 -9.22 7.27 -10.42
N ALA A 58 -8.44 8.12 -11.09
CA ALA A 58 -7.62 9.12 -10.42
C ALA A 58 -8.45 10.15 -9.64
N GLU A 59 -9.56 10.63 -10.18
CA GLU A 59 -10.47 11.57 -9.49
C GLU A 59 -11.03 10.96 -8.20
N LEU A 60 -11.45 9.70 -8.23
CA LEU A 60 -11.93 8.99 -7.04
C LEU A 60 -10.83 8.83 -5.99
N SER A 61 -9.59 8.54 -6.41
CA SER A 61 -8.45 8.41 -5.51
C SER A 61 -8.13 9.70 -4.75
N GLU A 62 -8.43 10.88 -5.30
CA GLU A 62 -8.18 12.17 -4.63
C GLU A 62 -8.94 12.32 -3.31
N GLU A 63 -10.14 11.73 -3.18
CA GLU A 63 -10.95 11.77 -1.96
C GLU A 63 -10.30 11.02 -0.77
N TYR A 64 -9.32 10.15 -1.07
CA TYR A 64 -8.61 9.29 -0.13
C TYR A 64 -7.19 9.76 0.17
N ARG A 65 -6.76 10.88 -0.42
CA ARG A 65 -5.44 11.50 -0.15
C ARG A 65 -5.29 11.86 1.34
N ASP A 66 -4.04 11.94 1.79
CA ASP A 66 -3.63 12.36 3.14
C ASP A 66 -4.09 11.40 4.25
N ARG A 67 -4.45 10.16 3.90
CA ARG A 67 -4.88 9.10 4.85
C ARG A 67 -3.81 8.06 5.16
N GLY A 68 -2.54 8.34 4.85
CA GLY A 68 -1.41 7.47 5.18
C GLY A 68 -0.88 6.64 4.01
N LEU A 69 -1.53 6.68 2.85
CA LEU A 69 -1.03 6.08 1.60
C LEU A 69 -0.63 7.18 0.59
N PRO A 70 0.51 7.05 -0.11
CA PRO A 70 0.90 7.99 -1.15
C PRO A 70 -0.08 8.07 -2.32
N ALA A 71 -0.09 9.19 -3.03
CA ALA A 71 -1.00 9.42 -4.16
C ALA A 71 -0.77 8.43 -5.32
N GLY A 72 0.48 8.06 -5.58
CA GLY A 72 0.82 7.07 -6.60
C GLY A 72 0.22 5.70 -6.30
N ASP A 73 0.31 5.26 -5.05
CA ASP A 73 -0.23 3.98 -4.59
C ASP A 73 -1.76 3.98 -4.62
N LEU A 74 -2.42 5.05 -4.15
CA LEU A 74 -3.89 5.19 -4.25
C LEU A 74 -4.38 5.06 -5.69
N VAL A 75 -3.70 5.71 -6.63
CA VAL A 75 -4.06 5.64 -8.05
C VAL A 75 -3.76 4.26 -8.63
N GLN A 76 -2.69 3.61 -8.21
CA GLN A 76 -2.34 2.28 -8.65
C GLN A 76 -3.38 1.24 -8.21
N GLU A 77 -3.87 1.31 -6.98
CA GLU A 77 -4.95 0.46 -6.47
C GLU A 77 -6.27 0.69 -7.23
N ALA A 78 -6.64 1.95 -7.47
CA ALA A 78 -7.83 2.28 -8.25
C ALA A 78 -7.75 1.76 -9.70
N ASN A 79 -6.59 1.92 -10.35
CA ASN A 79 -6.37 1.42 -11.71
C ASN A 79 -6.40 -0.12 -11.76
N MET A 80 -5.90 -0.79 -10.73
CA MET A 80 -5.94 -2.25 -10.64
C MET A 80 -7.37 -2.76 -10.47
N ALA A 81 -8.16 -2.12 -9.61
CA ALA A 81 -9.59 -2.43 -9.44
C ALA A 81 -10.37 -2.27 -10.75
N LEU A 82 -10.11 -1.18 -11.49
CA LEU A 82 -10.69 -0.94 -12.82
C LEU A 82 -10.30 -2.06 -13.82
N LEU A 83 -9.03 -2.43 -13.88
CA LEU A 83 -8.54 -3.47 -14.80
C LEU A 83 -9.16 -4.85 -14.49
N LEU A 84 -9.30 -5.17 -13.22
CA LEU A 84 -9.95 -6.40 -12.75
C LEU A 84 -11.42 -6.40 -13.13
N LEU A 85 -12.15 -5.32 -12.85
CA LEU A 85 -13.55 -5.18 -13.24
C LEU A 85 -13.73 -5.37 -14.75
N VAL A 86 -12.92 -4.73 -15.58
CA VAL A 86 -13.00 -4.88 -17.04
C VAL A 86 -12.74 -6.32 -17.49
N SER A 87 -11.93 -7.08 -16.75
CA SER A 87 -11.64 -8.49 -17.06
C SER A 87 -12.75 -9.45 -16.60
N GLU A 88 -13.52 -9.05 -15.60
CA GLU A 88 -14.60 -9.83 -14.98
C GLU A 88 -16.00 -9.30 -15.33
N TYR A 89 -16.11 -8.35 -16.26
CA TYR A 89 -17.35 -7.65 -16.52
C TYR A 89 -18.40 -8.58 -17.15
N GLU A 90 -19.58 -8.67 -16.51
CA GLU A 90 -20.70 -9.51 -16.93
C GLU A 90 -21.94 -8.71 -17.39
N GLY A 91 -21.82 -7.38 -17.49
CA GLY A 91 -22.90 -6.47 -17.90
C GLY A 91 -23.47 -5.61 -16.76
N GLY A 92 -24.49 -4.82 -17.06
CA GLY A 92 -25.09 -3.87 -16.12
C GLY A 92 -24.61 -2.43 -16.33
N ASN A 93 -24.71 -1.58 -15.31
CA ASN A 93 -24.15 -0.22 -15.38
C ASN A 93 -22.65 -0.28 -15.04
N PHE A 94 -21.80 -0.07 -16.04
CA PHE A 94 -20.35 -0.17 -15.88
C PHE A 94 -19.81 0.88 -14.91
N ARG A 95 -20.24 2.15 -15.05
CA ARG A 95 -19.77 3.26 -14.22
C ARG A 95 -20.03 3.00 -12.73
N ALA A 96 -21.26 2.63 -12.37
CA ALA A 96 -21.63 2.34 -11.00
C ALA A 96 -20.78 1.20 -10.40
N GLN A 97 -20.56 0.12 -11.16
CA GLN A 97 -19.71 -0.99 -10.73
C GLN A 97 -18.24 -0.57 -10.59
N ALA A 98 -17.73 0.26 -11.51
CA ALA A 98 -16.37 0.77 -11.46
C ALA A 98 -16.15 1.64 -10.22
N GLU A 99 -17.06 2.58 -9.95
CA GLU A 99 -16.96 3.42 -8.77
C GLU A 99 -17.05 2.61 -7.46
N GLU A 100 -17.90 1.57 -7.40
CA GLU A 100 -18.00 0.68 -6.22
C GLU A 100 -16.69 -0.10 -6.01
N ARG A 101 -16.19 -0.78 -7.05
CA ARG A 101 -14.96 -1.58 -6.98
C ARG A 101 -13.73 -0.74 -6.65
N ILE A 102 -13.64 0.48 -7.20
CA ILE A 102 -12.53 1.40 -6.92
C ILE A 102 -12.56 1.84 -5.46
N ARG A 103 -13.72 2.25 -4.93
CA ARG A 103 -13.83 2.67 -3.53
C ARG A 103 -13.50 1.52 -2.57
N GLU A 104 -13.99 0.31 -2.84
CA GLU A 104 -13.68 -0.89 -2.04
C GLU A 104 -12.17 -1.19 -2.01
N ALA A 105 -11.50 -1.11 -3.16
CA ALA A 105 -10.06 -1.33 -3.25
C ALA A 105 -9.26 -0.27 -2.48
N LEU A 106 -9.64 1.00 -2.60
CA LEU A 106 -9.00 2.10 -1.87
C LEU A 106 -9.16 1.96 -0.35
N GLU A 107 -10.35 1.62 0.12
CA GLU A 107 -10.61 1.37 1.55
C GLU A 107 -9.80 0.19 2.07
N THR A 108 -9.75 -0.90 1.30
CA THR A 108 -8.96 -2.10 1.64
C THR A 108 -7.47 -1.78 1.74
N ALA A 109 -6.93 -1.03 0.78
CA ALA A 109 -5.52 -0.65 0.77
C ALA A 109 -5.15 0.21 1.99
N LEU A 110 -6.02 1.15 2.35
CA LEU A 110 -5.83 1.98 3.55
C LEU A 110 -5.88 1.15 4.85
N ASP A 111 -6.80 0.21 4.95
CA ASP A 111 -6.92 -0.66 6.12
C ASP A 111 -5.69 -1.58 6.29
N ILE A 112 -5.13 -2.07 5.18
CA ILE A 112 -3.88 -2.83 5.18
C ILE A 112 -2.74 -1.93 5.68
N GLN A 113 -2.59 -0.74 5.11
CA GLN A 113 -1.54 0.21 5.49
C GLN A 113 -1.63 0.62 6.98
N ASP A 114 -2.83 0.91 7.49
CA ASP A 114 -3.06 1.24 8.91
C ASP A 114 -2.74 0.05 9.82
N THR A 115 -3.06 -1.17 9.39
CA THR A 115 -2.71 -2.39 10.12
C THR A 115 -1.21 -2.60 10.18
N GLU A 116 -0.50 -2.42 9.06
CA GLU A 116 0.96 -2.51 8.98
C GLU A 116 1.63 -1.47 9.89
N GLN A 117 1.19 -0.20 9.84
CA GLN A 117 1.72 0.85 10.70
C GLN A 117 1.55 0.51 12.19
N LYS A 118 0.39 0.00 12.60
CA LYS A 118 0.15 -0.42 14.00
C LYS A 118 1.10 -1.54 14.43
N ILE A 119 1.36 -2.50 13.55
CA ILE A 119 2.32 -3.57 13.81
C ILE A 119 3.73 -2.98 13.97
N GLU A 120 4.14 -2.06 13.10
CA GLU A 120 5.44 -1.38 13.20
C GLU A 120 5.59 -0.62 14.53
N GLU A 121 4.57 0.14 14.93
CA GLU A 121 4.54 0.87 16.19
C GLU A 121 4.64 -0.05 17.41
N GLU A 122 3.91 -1.16 17.41
CA GLU A 122 4.00 -2.18 18.46
C GLU A 122 5.41 -2.80 18.52
N MET A 123 5.99 -3.12 17.37
CA MET A 123 7.33 -3.70 17.31
C MET A 123 8.41 -2.72 17.79
N LEU A 124 8.31 -1.44 17.44
CA LEU A 124 9.19 -0.39 17.96
C LEU A 124 9.09 -0.27 19.48
N ALA A 125 7.88 -0.33 20.05
CA ALA A 125 7.69 -0.33 21.48
C ALA A 125 8.36 -1.55 22.14
N ARG A 126 8.22 -2.74 21.56
CA ARG A 126 8.87 -3.97 22.04
C ARG A 126 10.39 -3.89 21.98
N VAL A 127 10.98 -3.31 20.92
CA VAL A 127 12.43 -3.07 20.79
C VAL A 127 12.95 -2.19 21.93
N ASN A 128 12.26 -1.08 22.23
CA ASN A 128 12.68 -0.18 23.31
C ASN A 128 12.66 -0.87 24.67
N VAL A 129 11.59 -1.62 24.97
CA VAL A 129 11.49 -2.39 26.22
C VAL A 129 12.59 -3.45 26.31
N LEU A 130 12.89 -4.15 25.22
CA LEU A 130 13.98 -5.13 25.17
C LEU A 130 15.33 -4.48 25.49
N LYS A 131 15.61 -3.31 24.90
CA LYS A 131 16.86 -2.58 25.12
C LYS A 131 17.03 -2.18 26.59
N ASP A 132 15.98 -1.66 27.21
CA ASP A 132 16.00 -1.24 28.61
C ASP A 132 16.22 -2.44 29.56
N ILE A 133 15.50 -3.54 29.33
CA ILE A 133 15.64 -4.76 30.13
C ILE A 133 17.02 -5.38 29.93
N SER A 134 17.54 -5.41 28.70
CA SER A 134 18.88 -5.92 28.41
C SER A 134 19.95 -5.13 29.14
N ALA A 135 19.88 -3.80 29.15
CA ALA A 135 20.80 -2.95 29.90
C ALA A 135 20.72 -3.18 31.41
N GLN A 136 19.50 -3.27 31.97
CA GLN A 136 19.31 -3.58 33.38
C GLN A 136 19.90 -4.93 33.76
N MET A 137 19.61 -5.98 32.99
CA MET A 137 20.14 -7.31 33.25
C MET A 137 21.66 -7.37 33.09
N ALA A 138 22.23 -6.60 32.16
CA ALA A 138 23.67 -6.54 31.98
C ALA A 138 24.39 -5.95 33.20
N GLU A 139 23.80 -4.92 33.81
CA GLU A 139 24.26 -4.34 35.07
C GLU A 139 24.12 -5.34 36.23
N GLU A 140 22.97 -6.00 36.36
CA GLU A 140 22.70 -6.98 37.42
C GLU A 140 23.61 -8.23 37.33
N LEU A 141 23.90 -8.72 36.13
CA LEU A 141 24.70 -9.92 35.87
C LEU A 141 26.21 -9.64 35.74
N GLY A 142 26.60 -8.38 35.49
CA GLY A 142 27.97 -8.01 35.15
C GLY A 142 28.45 -8.53 33.78
N ARG A 143 27.51 -8.95 32.92
CA ARG A 143 27.73 -9.42 31.54
C ARG A 143 26.44 -9.24 30.74
N GLU A 144 26.52 -9.25 29.42
CA GLU A 144 25.32 -9.26 28.57
C GLU A 144 24.40 -10.47 28.89
N ALA A 145 23.09 -10.22 28.91
CA ALA A 145 22.08 -11.24 29.12
C ALA A 145 21.94 -12.13 27.86
N THR A 146 21.72 -13.43 28.05
CA THR A 146 21.44 -14.32 26.92
C THR A 146 20.00 -14.16 26.42
N VAL A 147 19.72 -14.62 25.21
CA VAL A 147 18.37 -14.58 24.62
C VAL A 147 17.35 -15.32 25.50
N GLU A 148 17.73 -16.45 26.08
CA GLU A 148 16.89 -17.24 26.99
C GLU A 148 16.61 -16.50 28.30
N GLU A 149 17.58 -15.76 28.83
CA GLU A 149 17.42 -14.94 30.05
C GLU A 149 16.47 -13.76 29.79
N LEU A 150 16.61 -13.11 28.63
CA LEU A 150 15.73 -12.02 28.18
C LEU A 150 14.30 -12.53 27.96
N ALA A 151 14.14 -13.66 27.27
CA ALA A 151 12.85 -14.32 27.04
C ALA A 151 12.13 -14.62 28.36
N ALA A 152 12.84 -15.21 29.33
CA ALA A 152 12.30 -15.49 30.65
C ALA A 152 11.90 -14.20 31.40
N ARG A 153 12.71 -13.14 31.32
CA ARG A 153 12.46 -11.86 31.99
C ARG A 153 11.29 -11.08 31.39
N MET A 154 11.13 -11.13 30.07
CA MET A 154 10.07 -10.46 29.32
C MET A 154 8.79 -11.30 29.21
N LYS A 155 8.83 -12.58 29.61
CA LYS A 155 7.74 -13.55 29.45
C LYS A 155 7.32 -13.74 27.99
N MET A 156 8.33 -13.78 27.12
CA MET A 156 8.21 -14.01 25.69
C MET A 156 8.94 -15.29 25.32
N THR A 157 8.66 -15.82 24.14
CA THR A 157 9.42 -16.95 23.59
C THR A 157 10.81 -16.50 23.14
N VAL A 158 11.74 -17.45 23.08
CA VAL A 158 13.09 -17.21 22.55
C VAL A 158 13.02 -16.73 21.09
N GLU A 159 12.13 -17.31 20.30
CA GLU A 159 11.85 -16.90 18.91
C GLU A 159 11.40 -15.44 18.82
N GLU A 160 10.42 -15.02 19.63
CA GLU A 160 9.96 -13.62 19.61
C GLU A 160 11.08 -12.62 19.97
N ILE A 161 11.96 -12.96 20.93
CA ILE A 161 13.12 -12.10 21.25
C ILE A 161 14.09 -12.03 20.06
N LYS A 162 14.36 -13.17 19.39
CA LYS A 162 15.23 -13.20 18.20
C LYS A 162 14.66 -12.34 17.07
N ASP A 163 13.35 -12.39 16.85
CA ASP A 163 12.69 -11.60 15.81
C ASP A 163 12.82 -10.09 16.11
N ILE A 164 12.59 -9.66 17.35
CA ILE A 164 12.78 -8.27 17.79
C ILE A 164 14.24 -7.82 17.62
N MET A 165 15.21 -8.67 18.00
CA MET A 165 16.64 -8.37 17.85
C MET A 165 17.05 -8.24 16.38
N LYS A 166 16.50 -9.09 15.50
CA LYS A 166 16.78 -9.03 14.05
C LYS A 166 16.29 -7.71 13.45
N LEU A 167 15.09 -7.27 13.80
CA LEU A 167 14.55 -5.98 13.36
C LEU A 167 15.42 -4.80 13.81
N THR A 168 15.98 -4.88 15.02
CA THR A 168 16.91 -3.86 15.53
C THR A 168 18.18 -3.78 14.67
N LEU A 169 18.73 -4.93 14.25
CA LEU A 169 19.91 -4.99 13.39
C LEU A 169 19.63 -4.47 11.98
N ASP A 170 18.49 -4.85 11.40
CA ASP A 170 18.06 -4.39 10.08
C ASP A 170 17.83 -2.85 10.08
N ALA A 171 17.29 -2.28 11.16
CA ALA A 171 17.15 -0.83 11.29
C ALA A 171 18.50 -0.09 11.37
N MET A 172 19.50 -0.70 12.00
CA MET A 172 20.85 -0.13 12.11
C MET A 172 21.63 -0.21 10.80
N SER A 173 21.45 -1.28 10.01
CA SER A 173 22.12 -1.42 8.71
C SER A 173 21.58 -0.44 7.67
N VAL A 174 20.27 -0.20 7.65
CA VAL A 174 19.63 0.77 6.74
C VAL A 174 20.01 2.23 7.07
N SER A 175 20.42 2.52 8.31
CA SER A 175 20.88 3.86 8.72
C SER A 175 22.40 4.09 8.49
N GLY A 176 23.12 3.08 8.03
CA GLY A 176 24.59 3.07 7.92
C GLY A 176 25.16 3.27 6.51
N GLU A 177 24.31 3.46 5.50
CA GLU A 177 24.68 3.70 4.09
C GLU A 177 24.09 5.01 3.54
#